data_AF-A0A554IQF6-F1
#
_entry.id   AF-A0A554IQF6-F1
#
_cell.length_a   1.000
_cell.length_b   1.000
_cell.length_c   1.000
_cell.angle_alpha   90.00
_cell.angle_beta   90.00
_cell.angle_gamma   90.00
#
_symmetry.space_group_name_H-M   'P 1'
#
loop_
_entity.id
_entity.type
_entity.pdbx_description
1 polymer ?
#
loop_
_entity_poly.entity_id
_entity_poly.type
_entity_poly.pdbx_seq_one_letter_code
_entity_poly.pdbx_strand_id
1 'polypeptide(L)'
;MEAFEQEKAGGRERSDSAAQDGRKEVHERISDELREFAQQLSGDTVKPLSVKEKLAGDPALRSVLSVRDEWIDWKRVGLSIPSSPKSDDLDRIADIYNKQVQMRAMIARNLFFQGLEVTQETVQTEMERIMKAREKYRDVTLFQGRNVLVAAHRETLPKEKEQKSGDRYRFGKRAVIESIRKQGGLLPEQSFIRPEETDESGQDAKRRILERIRTLRPPATFVFDGHGSPKALYLSDGEPQDKGFHEKKHTSKITVAELADAFVERAKNFHTLETDDVKTKDILILGTCYNSNFIRSFYESLGNDPKPVALGMSEYGQEGYSELSSPFGSQFYSKVLDLGSGTKTTIGTVYENELKGDSNPSLYIPDELNRTMQISKEDRLRKTYHNAAA
;
A
#
# COMPACT_ATOMS: atom_id res chain seq x y z
N MET A 1 -36.13 -42.81 41.58
CA MET A 1 -36.03 -41.44 41.03
C MET A 1 -34.88 -40.66 41.70
N GLU A 2 -33.83 -41.33 42.20
CA GLU A 2 -32.68 -40.68 42.87
C GLU A 2 -31.33 -41.02 42.21
N ALA A 3 -31.31 -41.83 41.15
CA ALA A 3 -30.08 -42.19 40.44
C ALA A 3 -29.80 -41.33 39.19
N PHE A 4 -30.63 -40.32 38.91
CA PHE A 4 -30.51 -39.50 37.69
C PHE A 4 -30.10 -38.03 37.95
N GLU A 5 -29.90 -37.64 39.21
CA GLU A 5 -29.50 -36.26 39.56
C GLU A 5 -28.01 -36.10 39.92
N GLN A 6 -27.24 -37.17 40.13
CA GLN A 6 -25.81 -37.05 40.44
C GLN A 6 -24.90 -36.86 39.21
N GLU A 7 -25.37 -37.14 38.00
CA GLU A 7 -24.55 -37.05 36.78
C GLU A 7 -24.53 -35.65 36.13
N LYS A 8 -25.42 -34.73 36.55
CA LYS A 8 -25.46 -33.35 36.02
C LYS A 8 -24.59 -32.34 36.79
N ALA A 9 -24.11 -32.67 37.98
CA ALA A 9 -23.24 -31.79 38.75
C ALA A 9 -21.75 -31.94 38.38
N GLY A 10 -21.30 -33.14 37.99
CA GLY A 10 -19.89 -33.41 37.66
C GLY A 10 -19.44 -33.01 36.24
N GLY A 11 -20.39 -32.72 35.33
CA GLY A 11 -20.10 -32.38 33.93
C GLY A 11 -19.87 -30.90 33.67
N ARG A 12 -20.27 -30.00 34.58
CA ARG A 12 -20.13 -28.54 34.43
C ARG A 12 -18.79 -27.99 34.91
N GLU A 13 -18.19 -28.58 35.94
CA GLU A 13 -16.88 -28.12 36.44
C GLU A 13 -15.70 -28.55 35.54
N ARG A 14 -15.81 -29.68 34.82
CA ARG A 14 -14.74 -30.14 33.92
C ARG A 14 -14.67 -29.39 32.60
N SER A 15 -15.78 -28.81 32.12
CA SER A 15 -15.79 -28.01 30.88
C SER A 15 -15.20 -26.61 31.09
N ASP A 16 -15.37 -26.04 32.29
CA ASP A 16 -14.88 -24.70 32.60
C ASP A 16 -13.38 -24.68 32.91
N SER A 17 -12.84 -25.74 33.51
CA SER A 17 -11.39 -25.93 33.72
C SER A 17 -10.62 -26.08 32.40
N ALA A 18 -11.09 -26.92 31.47
CA ALA A 18 -10.44 -27.09 30.17
C ALA A 18 -10.55 -25.83 29.28
N ALA A 19 -11.65 -25.09 29.40
CA ALA A 19 -11.82 -23.80 28.73
C ALA A 19 -10.99 -22.67 29.37
N GLN A 20 -10.68 -22.74 30.66
CA GLN A 20 -9.76 -21.82 31.34
C GLN A 20 -8.30 -22.12 31.00
N ASP A 21 -7.90 -23.39 30.94
CA ASP A 21 -6.55 -23.79 30.55
C ASP A 21 -6.27 -23.46 29.08
N GLY A 22 -7.22 -23.74 28.17
CA GLY A 22 -7.10 -23.33 26.76
C GLY A 22 -7.07 -21.80 26.56
N ARG A 23 -7.79 -21.03 27.40
CA ARG A 23 -7.70 -19.56 27.39
C ARG A 23 -6.34 -19.06 27.87
N LYS A 24 -5.79 -19.69 28.90
CA LYS A 24 -4.49 -19.32 29.47
C LYS A 24 -3.38 -19.65 28.48
N GLU A 25 -3.44 -20.80 27.82
CA GLU A 25 -2.45 -21.25 26.83
C GLU A 25 -2.48 -20.40 25.55
N VAL A 26 -3.67 -20.01 25.06
CA VAL A 26 -3.81 -19.08 23.92
C VAL A 26 -3.38 -17.66 24.29
N HIS A 27 -3.74 -17.18 25.49
CA HIS A 27 -3.32 -15.86 25.95
C HIS A 27 -1.82 -15.81 26.25
N GLU A 28 -1.21 -16.89 26.76
CA GLU A 28 0.24 -17.01 26.95
C GLU A 28 0.94 -17.09 25.60
N ARG A 29 0.45 -17.89 24.65
CA ARG A 29 1.07 -18.01 23.32
C ARG A 29 0.95 -16.75 22.47
N ILE A 30 -0.19 -16.06 22.51
CA ILE A 30 -0.36 -14.74 21.88
C ILE A 30 0.44 -13.68 22.66
N SER A 31 0.49 -13.73 23.99
CA SER A 31 1.35 -12.85 24.79
C SER A 31 2.83 -13.11 24.58
N ASP A 32 3.24 -14.32 24.21
CA ASP A 32 4.61 -14.71 23.90
C ASP A 32 4.96 -14.33 22.47
N GLU A 33 4.04 -14.43 21.50
CA GLU A 33 4.22 -13.87 20.16
C GLU A 33 4.23 -12.32 20.18
N LEU A 34 3.43 -11.71 21.05
CA LEU A 34 3.43 -10.27 21.33
C LEU A 34 4.65 -9.82 22.11
N ARG A 35 5.12 -10.62 23.08
CA ARG A 35 6.39 -10.38 23.76
C ARG A 35 7.53 -10.60 22.82
N GLU A 36 7.52 -11.60 21.97
CA GLU A 36 8.55 -11.80 20.96
C GLU A 36 8.51 -10.66 19.95
N PHE A 37 7.35 -10.19 19.51
CA PHE A 37 7.23 -9.03 18.63
C PHE A 37 7.68 -7.73 19.33
N ALA A 38 7.24 -7.50 20.58
CA ALA A 38 7.62 -6.36 21.39
C ALA A 38 9.08 -6.44 21.86
N GLN A 39 9.66 -7.63 22.08
CA GLN A 39 11.07 -7.90 22.40
C GLN A 39 11.94 -7.84 21.15
N GLN A 40 11.44 -8.23 19.98
CA GLN A 40 12.07 -7.97 18.68
C GLN A 40 12.11 -6.46 18.38
N LEU A 41 11.11 -5.72 18.86
CA LEU A 41 11.10 -4.26 18.81
C LEU A 41 11.95 -3.64 19.95
N SER A 42 11.99 -4.22 21.15
CA SER A 42 12.69 -3.67 22.34
C SER A 42 14.15 -4.10 22.47
N GLY A 43 14.60 -5.16 21.78
CA GLY A 43 16.00 -5.53 21.59
C GLY A 43 16.57 -6.65 22.45
N ASP A 44 15.78 -7.39 23.24
CA ASP A 44 16.36 -8.19 24.34
C ASP A 44 16.56 -9.69 24.14
N THR A 45 16.05 -10.34 23.09
CA THR A 45 16.45 -11.74 22.82
C THR A 45 16.09 -12.19 21.41
N VAL A 46 17.03 -12.92 20.78
CA VAL A 46 17.01 -13.51 19.43
C VAL A 46 17.43 -12.56 18.30
N LYS A 47 18.43 -12.99 17.52
CA LYS A 47 19.15 -12.24 16.47
C LYS A 47 18.21 -11.37 15.58
N PRO A 48 18.23 -10.03 15.74
CA PRO A 48 17.29 -9.12 15.09
C PRO A 48 17.93 -8.49 13.84
N LEU A 49 17.51 -8.91 12.64
CA LEU A 49 17.94 -8.28 11.37
C LEU A 49 16.82 -8.22 10.30
N SER A 50 15.53 -8.11 10.66
CA SER A 50 14.50 -8.05 9.59
C SER A 50 13.31 -7.12 9.82
N VAL A 51 12.93 -6.86 11.07
CA VAL A 51 11.76 -6.04 11.40
C VAL A 51 12.18 -4.64 11.85
N LYS A 52 13.09 -4.60 12.82
CA LYS A 52 13.62 -3.34 13.36
C LYS A 52 14.37 -2.56 12.30
N GLU A 53 15.14 -3.18 11.42
CA GLU A 53 15.85 -2.46 10.35
C GLU A 53 14.92 -1.92 9.26
N LYS A 54 13.87 -2.67 8.89
CA LYS A 54 12.92 -2.25 7.84
C LYS A 54 11.91 -1.21 8.35
N LEU A 55 11.45 -1.32 9.60
CA LEU A 55 10.57 -0.34 10.23
C LEU A 55 11.34 0.89 10.78
N ALA A 56 12.57 0.72 11.29
CA ALA A 56 13.39 1.85 11.77
C ALA A 56 13.92 2.75 10.65
N GLY A 57 13.89 2.27 9.39
CA GLY A 57 14.16 3.10 8.23
C GLY A 57 13.11 4.21 8.05
N ASP A 58 11.85 3.97 8.45
CA ASP A 58 10.80 4.98 8.38
C ASP A 58 10.86 5.92 9.60
N PRO A 59 11.29 7.20 9.44
CA PRO A 59 11.34 8.13 10.57
C PRO A 59 9.98 8.34 11.23
N ALA A 60 8.89 8.14 10.49
CA ALA A 60 7.52 8.33 10.94
C ALA A 60 7.00 7.19 11.84
N LEU A 61 7.76 6.09 11.98
CA LEU A 61 7.44 4.99 12.88
C LEU A 61 8.23 5.00 14.19
N ARG A 62 9.13 5.96 14.40
CA ARG A 62 9.92 6.06 15.65
C ARG A 62 9.05 6.13 16.90
N SER A 63 7.86 6.71 16.79
CA SER A 63 6.89 6.87 17.88
C SER A 63 5.75 5.85 17.88
N VAL A 64 5.80 4.80 17.03
CA VAL A 64 4.69 3.83 16.93
C VAL A 64 4.42 3.10 18.24
N LEU A 65 5.47 2.83 19.03
CA LEU A 65 5.36 2.24 20.36
C LEU A 65 4.77 3.20 21.40
N SER A 66 4.80 4.51 21.13
CA SER A 66 4.18 5.53 21.98
C SER A 66 2.67 5.63 21.77
N VAL A 67 2.14 5.11 20.65
CA VAL A 67 0.69 4.97 20.44
C VAL A 67 0.21 3.77 21.24
N ARG A 68 -0.48 4.01 22.36
CA ARG A 68 -0.92 2.96 23.30
C ARG A 68 -2.26 2.37 22.91
N ASP A 69 -2.43 1.08 23.19
CA ASP A 69 -3.64 0.34 22.79
C ASP A 69 -4.89 0.85 23.53
N GLU A 70 -4.76 1.27 24.79
CA GLU A 70 -5.88 1.81 25.59
C GLU A 70 -6.39 3.18 25.12
N TRP A 71 -5.66 3.86 24.23
CA TRP A 71 -6.08 5.13 23.65
C TRP A 71 -6.95 4.96 22.40
N ILE A 72 -6.97 3.77 21.81
CA ILE A 72 -7.69 3.46 20.57
C ILE A 72 -8.98 2.71 20.90
N ASP A 73 -10.12 3.21 20.43
CA ASP A 73 -11.40 2.52 20.55
C ASP A 73 -11.50 1.42 19.49
N TRP A 74 -10.95 0.25 19.81
CA TRP A 74 -10.93 -0.91 18.91
C TRP A 74 -12.32 -1.38 18.48
N LYS A 75 -13.34 -1.17 19.32
CA LYS A 75 -14.72 -1.52 18.98
C LYS A 75 -15.24 -0.57 17.90
N ARG A 76 -14.96 0.73 18.03
CA ARG A 76 -15.39 1.75 17.06
C ARG A 76 -14.75 1.57 15.68
N VAL A 77 -13.47 1.18 15.62
CA VAL A 77 -12.82 0.86 14.33
C VAL A 77 -13.16 -0.54 13.81
N GLY A 78 -13.99 -1.33 14.52
CA GLY A 78 -14.39 -2.67 14.10
C GLY A 78 -13.29 -3.73 14.23
N LEU A 79 -12.29 -3.50 15.08
CA LEU A 79 -11.11 -4.34 15.30
C LEU A 79 -11.02 -4.87 16.74
N SER A 80 -12.15 -5.07 17.42
CA SER A 80 -12.16 -5.64 18.77
C SER A 80 -11.97 -7.16 18.72
N ILE A 81 -11.00 -7.67 19.48
CA ILE A 81 -10.86 -9.12 19.71
C ILE A 81 -12.04 -9.60 20.56
N PRO A 82 -12.74 -10.69 20.19
CA PRO A 82 -13.81 -11.26 21.01
C PRO A 82 -13.31 -11.61 22.41
N SER A 83 -14.14 -11.37 23.45
CA SER A 83 -13.78 -11.68 24.85
C SER A 83 -13.64 -13.18 25.13
N SER A 84 -14.21 -14.02 24.28
CA SER A 84 -14.17 -15.49 24.37
C SER A 84 -13.93 -16.08 22.98
N PRO A 85 -12.71 -16.00 22.44
CA PRO A 85 -12.38 -16.57 21.14
C PRO A 85 -12.52 -18.09 21.19
N LYS A 86 -13.06 -18.68 20.13
CA LYS A 86 -13.03 -20.14 19.96
C LYS A 86 -11.73 -20.55 19.29
N SER A 87 -11.34 -21.82 19.41
CA SER A 87 -10.10 -22.33 18.80
C SER A 87 -10.11 -22.26 17.26
N ASP A 88 -11.29 -22.24 16.64
CA ASP A 88 -11.50 -22.01 15.21
C ASP A 88 -11.43 -20.52 14.79
N ASP A 89 -11.31 -19.58 15.74
CA ASP A 89 -11.20 -18.14 15.45
C ASP A 89 -9.74 -17.66 15.29
N LEU A 90 -8.72 -18.52 15.39
CA LEU A 90 -7.31 -18.09 15.42
C LEU A 90 -6.89 -17.24 14.21
N ASP A 91 -7.30 -17.64 13.00
CA ASP A 91 -7.00 -16.87 11.78
C ASP A 91 -7.66 -15.50 11.78
N ARG A 92 -8.89 -15.42 12.31
CA ARG A 92 -9.63 -14.17 12.44
C ARG A 92 -8.99 -13.24 13.47
N ILE A 93 -8.51 -13.80 14.58
CA ILE A 93 -7.82 -13.03 15.63
C ILE A 93 -6.50 -12.48 15.10
N ALA A 94 -5.73 -13.29 14.36
CA ALA A 94 -4.51 -12.85 13.71
C ALA A 94 -4.76 -11.72 12.69
N ASP A 95 -5.83 -11.83 11.89
CA ASP A 95 -6.25 -10.76 10.97
C ASP A 95 -6.63 -9.46 11.72
N ILE A 96 -7.42 -9.56 12.79
CA ILE A 96 -7.75 -8.40 13.64
C ILE A 96 -6.47 -7.76 14.19
N TYR A 97 -5.56 -8.56 14.74
CA TYR A 97 -4.32 -8.08 15.31
C TYR A 97 -3.44 -7.34 14.27
N ASN A 98 -3.28 -7.92 13.08
CA ASN A 98 -2.55 -7.28 11.98
C ASN A 98 -3.17 -5.91 11.62
N LYS A 99 -4.50 -5.81 11.59
CA LYS A 99 -5.21 -4.56 11.34
C LYS A 99 -5.03 -3.54 12.48
N GLN A 100 -4.95 -4.00 13.73
CA GLN A 100 -4.64 -3.12 14.88
C GLN A 100 -3.23 -2.51 14.76
N VAL A 101 -2.23 -3.32 14.42
CA VAL A 101 -0.85 -2.85 14.18
C VAL A 101 -0.80 -1.82 13.05
N GLN A 102 -1.53 -2.07 11.95
CA GLN A 102 -1.63 -1.11 10.84
C GLN A 102 -2.26 0.22 11.27
N MET A 103 -3.34 0.18 12.06
CA MET A 103 -3.97 1.39 12.58
C MET A 103 -2.99 2.23 13.41
N ARG A 104 -2.23 1.60 14.31
CA ARG A 104 -1.21 2.29 15.12
C ARG A 104 -0.13 2.92 14.25
N ALA A 105 0.34 2.20 13.23
CA ALA A 105 1.33 2.72 12.29
C ALA A 105 0.79 3.89 11.47
N MET A 106 -0.45 3.84 11.00
CA MET A 106 -1.08 4.98 10.29
C MET A 106 -1.20 6.21 11.20
N ILE A 107 -1.65 6.03 12.45
CA ILE A 107 -1.75 7.12 13.43
C ILE A 107 -0.36 7.74 13.67
N ALA A 108 0.65 6.94 14.01
CA ALA A 108 2.00 7.43 14.28
C ALA A 108 2.56 8.25 13.11
N ARG A 109 2.35 7.77 11.88
CA ARG A 109 2.82 8.46 10.68
C ARG A 109 2.10 9.75 10.41
N ASN A 110 0.78 9.76 10.53
CA ASN A 110 0.03 10.98 10.29
C ASN A 110 0.35 12.03 11.35
N LEU A 111 0.57 11.65 12.61
CA LEU A 111 1.06 12.57 13.64
C LEU A 111 2.45 13.10 13.29
N PHE A 112 3.36 12.24 12.81
CA PHE A 112 4.67 12.66 12.31
C PHE A 112 4.57 13.66 11.14
N PHE A 113 3.74 13.39 10.13
CA PHE A 113 3.54 14.30 8.99
C PHE A 113 2.99 15.66 9.41
N GLN A 114 2.26 15.71 10.52
CA GLN A 114 1.71 16.94 11.08
C GLN A 114 2.66 17.64 12.07
N GLY A 115 3.76 17.00 12.45
CA GLY A 115 4.63 17.50 13.53
C GLY A 115 3.95 17.52 14.90
N LEU A 116 2.98 16.64 15.14
CA LEU A 116 2.24 16.55 16.41
C LEU A 116 2.86 15.50 17.34
N GLU A 117 2.86 15.80 18.64
CA GLU A 117 3.27 14.85 19.67
C GLU A 117 2.23 13.73 19.83
N VAL A 118 2.72 12.55 20.25
CA VAL A 118 1.88 11.39 20.51
C VAL A 118 1.30 11.48 21.92
N THR A 119 0.04 11.88 22.01
CA THR A 119 -0.75 11.94 23.24
C THR A 119 -2.06 11.19 23.03
N GLN A 120 -2.80 10.91 24.11
CA GLN A 120 -4.12 10.27 24.00
C GLN A 120 -5.07 11.07 23.11
N GLU A 121 -5.11 12.39 23.28
CA GLU A 121 -5.98 13.29 22.51
C GLU A 121 -5.61 13.31 21.02
N THR A 122 -4.32 13.39 20.68
CA THR A 122 -3.89 13.42 19.27
C THR A 122 -4.10 12.07 18.60
N VAL A 123 -3.88 10.96 19.31
CA VAL A 123 -4.16 9.59 18.83
C VAL A 123 -5.64 9.38 18.54
N GLN A 124 -6.53 9.77 19.46
CA GLN A 124 -7.98 9.64 19.28
C GLN A 124 -8.48 10.53 18.14
N THR A 125 -8.02 11.77 18.07
CA THR A 125 -8.36 12.69 16.97
C THR A 125 -7.90 12.15 15.61
N GLU A 126 -6.68 11.61 15.52
CA GLU A 126 -6.16 11.07 14.28
C GLU A 126 -6.87 9.78 13.85
N MET A 127 -7.20 8.89 14.80
CA MET A 127 -8.01 7.70 14.53
C MET A 127 -9.34 8.07 13.87
N GLU A 128 -10.06 9.04 14.42
CA GLU A 128 -11.31 9.54 13.84
C GLU A 128 -11.11 10.11 12.44
N ARG A 129 -10.00 10.85 12.25
CA ARG A 129 -9.69 11.43 10.94
C ARG A 129 -9.45 10.35 9.91
N ILE A 130 -8.70 9.28 10.24
CA ILE A 130 -8.46 8.13 9.37
C ILE A 130 -9.77 7.44 8.99
N MET A 131 -10.66 7.19 9.96
CA MET A 131 -11.95 6.57 9.69
C MET A 131 -12.82 7.42 8.75
N LYS A 132 -12.94 8.72 9.04
CA LYS A 132 -13.70 9.66 8.20
C LYS A 132 -13.12 9.74 6.80
N ALA A 133 -11.80 9.75 6.67
CA ALA A 133 -11.13 9.76 5.37
C ALA A 133 -11.39 8.46 4.58
N ARG A 134 -11.25 7.28 5.21
CA ARG A 134 -11.57 6.00 4.57
C ARG A 134 -13.00 5.98 4.03
N GLU A 135 -13.96 6.44 4.82
CA GLU A 135 -15.36 6.53 4.39
C GLU A 135 -15.56 7.55 3.25
N LYS A 136 -15.01 8.76 3.39
CA LYS A 136 -15.11 9.83 2.37
C LYS A 136 -14.59 9.40 1.01
N TYR A 137 -13.48 8.65 0.98
CA TYR A 137 -12.82 8.24 -0.26
C TYR A 137 -13.28 6.87 -0.77
N ARG A 138 -14.03 6.08 0.01
CA ARG A 138 -14.39 4.67 -0.28
C ARG A 138 -14.88 4.43 -1.70
N ASP A 139 -15.78 5.28 -2.18
CA ASP A 139 -16.46 5.11 -3.47
C ASP A 139 -15.75 5.81 -4.64
N VAL A 140 -14.61 6.46 -4.41
CA VAL A 140 -13.83 7.09 -5.47
C VAL A 140 -13.27 6.01 -6.39
N THR A 141 -13.70 6.03 -7.65
CA THR A 141 -13.28 5.07 -8.67
C THR A 141 -11.84 5.33 -9.08
N LEU A 142 -11.05 4.27 -9.28
CA LEU A 142 -9.67 4.42 -9.77
C LEU A 142 -9.63 4.70 -11.27
N PHE A 143 -10.55 4.11 -12.05
CA PHE A 143 -10.50 4.19 -13.52
C PHE A 143 -11.83 4.62 -14.15
N GLN A 144 -12.97 4.13 -13.66
CA GLN A 144 -14.26 4.41 -14.28
C GLN A 144 -14.55 5.91 -14.35
N GLY A 145 -14.79 6.42 -15.55
CA GLY A 145 -15.14 7.83 -15.79
C GLY A 145 -13.96 8.79 -15.67
N ARG A 146 -12.73 8.29 -15.61
CA ARG A 146 -11.51 9.08 -15.49
C ARG A 146 -10.69 9.05 -16.78
N ASN A 147 -9.99 10.13 -17.06
CA ASN A 147 -8.96 10.16 -18.09
C ASN A 147 -7.73 9.43 -17.57
N VAL A 148 -7.33 8.33 -18.22
CA VAL A 148 -6.22 7.52 -17.72
C VAL A 148 -4.99 7.73 -18.60
N LEU A 149 -3.82 7.86 -17.97
CA LEU A 149 -2.50 7.74 -18.59
C LEU A 149 -1.78 6.57 -17.93
N VAL A 150 -1.25 5.65 -18.72
CA VAL A 150 -0.42 4.54 -18.25
C VAL A 150 0.96 4.67 -18.89
N ALA A 151 1.97 4.82 -18.06
CA ALA A 151 3.38 4.78 -18.42
C ALA A 151 4.00 3.46 -17.97
N ALA A 152 4.88 2.88 -18.77
CA ALA A 152 5.53 1.62 -18.43
C ALA A 152 7.03 1.61 -18.79
N HIS A 153 7.81 0.91 -17.97
CA HIS A 153 9.20 0.56 -18.27
C HIS A 153 9.25 -0.40 -19.49
N ARG A 154 10.32 -0.30 -20.30
CA ARG A 154 10.46 -1.05 -21.56
C ARG A 154 10.99 -2.49 -21.46
N GLU A 155 11.12 -3.03 -20.25
CA GLU A 155 11.79 -4.33 -20.03
C GLU A 155 10.98 -5.47 -20.65
N THR A 156 11.68 -6.29 -21.43
CA THR A 156 11.13 -7.50 -22.05
C THR A 156 11.46 -8.73 -21.21
N LEU A 157 10.57 -9.71 -21.27
CA LEU A 157 10.72 -10.97 -20.57
C LEU A 157 11.50 -11.98 -21.42
N PRO A 158 12.21 -12.92 -20.78
CA PRO A 158 12.67 -14.13 -21.46
C PRO A 158 11.49 -14.91 -22.06
N LYS A 159 11.70 -15.58 -23.21
CA LYS A 159 10.66 -16.29 -23.97
C LYS A 159 9.80 -17.25 -23.12
N GLU A 160 10.40 -17.95 -22.16
CA GLU A 160 9.67 -18.88 -21.29
C GLU A 160 8.63 -18.15 -20.40
N LYS A 161 8.99 -16.98 -19.86
CA LYS A 161 8.10 -16.16 -19.02
C LYS A 161 7.09 -15.40 -19.87
N GLU A 162 7.46 -14.99 -21.08
CA GLU A 162 6.53 -14.43 -22.07
C GLU A 162 5.39 -15.42 -22.38
N GLN A 163 5.72 -16.68 -22.69
CA GLN A 163 4.72 -17.72 -22.96
C GLN A 163 3.75 -17.93 -21.79
N LYS A 164 4.27 -17.96 -20.56
CA LYS A 164 3.44 -18.16 -19.35
C LYS A 164 2.57 -16.95 -19.03
N SER A 165 3.10 -15.74 -19.16
CA SER A 165 2.36 -14.51 -18.84
C SER A 165 1.46 -14.01 -19.98
N GLY A 166 1.68 -14.48 -21.20
CA GLY A 166 0.95 -14.02 -22.40
C GLY A 166 1.33 -12.60 -22.85
N ASP A 167 2.46 -12.08 -22.40
CA ASP A 167 2.98 -10.75 -22.78
C ASP A 167 4.52 -10.74 -22.81
N ARG A 168 5.10 -10.14 -23.85
CA ARG A 168 6.55 -9.99 -24.00
C ARG A 168 7.16 -9.01 -23.02
N TYR A 169 6.37 -8.12 -22.43
CA TYR A 169 6.84 -7.10 -21.51
C TYR A 169 6.62 -7.49 -20.05
N ARG A 170 7.57 -7.10 -19.20
CA ARG A 170 7.47 -7.31 -17.75
C ARG A 170 6.42 -6.40 -17.11
N PHE A 171 6.48 -5.11 -17.46
CA PHE A 171 5.65 -4.05 -16.91
C PHE A 171 4.63 -3.57 -17.95
N GLY A 172 3.52 -2.98 -17.52
CA GLY A 172 2.45 -2.46 -18.39
C GLY A 172 1.80 -3.56 -19.22
N LYS A 173 1.60 -4.74 -18.61
CA LYS A 173 1.08 -5.92 -19.32
C LYS A 173 -0.30 -5.65 -19.91
N ARG A 174 -0.58 -6.28 -21.06
CA ARG A 174 -1.83 -6.16 -21.81
C ARG A 174 -3.06 -6.40 -20.94
N ALA A 175 -3.04 -7.39 -20.05
CA ALA A 175 -4.17 -7.68 -19.16
C ALA A 175 -4.48 -6.50 -18.21
N VAL A 176 -3.46 -5.80 -17.71
CA VAL A 176 -3.64 -4.58 -16.89
C VAL A 176 -4.34 -3.50 -17.72
N ILE A 177 -3.85 -3.23 -18.93
CA ILE A 177 -4.41 -2.20 -19.82
C ILE A 177 -5.85 -2.54 -20.22
N GLU A 178 -6.12 -3.79 -20.58
CA GLU A 178 -7.46 -4.25 -20.95
C GLU A 178 -8.43 -4.18 -19.78
N SER A 179 -8.02 -4.55 -18.56
CA SER A 179 -8.85 -4.41 -17.37
C SER A 179 -9.17 -2.94 -17.06
N ILE A 180 -8.20 -2.03 -17.15
CA ILE A 180 -8.44 -0.59 -16.99
C ILE A 180 -9.46 -0.09 -18.02
N ARG A 181 -9.34 -0.51 -19.30
CA ARG A 181 -10.32 -0.17 -20.35
C ARG A 181 -11.72 -0.70 -20.02
N LYS A 182 -11.83 -1.97 -19.61
CA LYS A 182 -13.11 -2.62 -19.28
C LYS A 182 -13.83 -1.96 -18.11
N GLN A 183 -13.10 -1.44 -17.14
CA GLN A 183 -13.68 -0.67 -16.03
C GLN A 183 -14.18 0.72 -16.45
N GLY A 184 -14.05 1.11 -17.72
CA GLY A 184 -14.48 2.42 -18.22
C GLY A 184 -13.45 3.53 -18.03
N GLY A 185 -12.16 3.17 -17.94
CA GLY A 185 -11.06 4.14 -18.04
C GLY A 185 -11.00 4.73 -19.45
N LEU A 186 -11.08 6.06 -19.54
CA LEU A 186 -10.98 6.77 -20.81
C LEU A 186 -9.50 6.82 -21.22
N LEU A 187 -9.09 5.82 -21.98
CA LEU A 187 -7.75 5.65 -22.54
C LEU A 187 -7.76 6.10 -24.02
N PRO A 188 -7.63 7.40 -24.32
CA PRO A 188 -7.44 7.85 -25.72
C PRO A 188 -6.21 7.18 -26.31
N GLU A 189 -6.09 7.04 -27.65
CA GLU A 189 -5.01 6.25 -28.29
C GLU A 189 -3.59 6.56 -27.79
N GLN A 190 -3.34 7.78 -27.32
CA GLN A 190 -2.05 8.23 -26.78
C GLN A 190 -1.88 8.07 -25.25
N SER A 191 -2.76 7.32 -24.60
CA SER A 191 -2.79 7.16 -23.15
C SER A 191 -1.89 6.05 -22.62
N PHE A 192 -1.32 5.22 -23.48
CA PHE A 192 -0.33 4.22 -23.10
C PHE A 192 1.03 4.60 -23.70
N ILE A 193 2.03 4.80 -22.84
CA ILE A 193 3.38 5.22 -23.24
C ILE A 193 4.41 4.24 -22.66
N ARG A 194 5.12 3.56 -23.54
CA ARG A 194 6.31 2.76 -23.24
C ARG A 194 7.37 3.10 -24.30
N PRO A 195 8.61 3.43 -23.91
CA PRO A 195 9.65 3.68 -24.90
C PRO A 195 10.08 2.40 -25.62
N GLU A 196 10.65 2.58 -26.81
CA GLU A 196 11.39 1.56 -27.53
C GLU A 196 12.82 1.44 -26.97
N GLU A 197 13.66 0.60 -27.57
CA GLU A 197 14.99 0.26 -27.04
C GLU A 197 16.03 1.40 -27.13
N THR A 198 15.77 2.46 -27.90
CA THR A 198 16.72 3.57 -28.09
C THR A 198 16.66 4.61 -26.97
N ASP A 199 17.75 5.35 -26.77
CA ASP A 199 17.81 6.41 -25.77
C ASP A 199 16.91 7.59 -26.17
N GLU A 200 16.84 7.91 -27.46
CA GLU A 200 15.96 8.95 -28.02
C GLU A 200 14.49 8.63 -27.73
N SER A 201 14.08 7.36 -27.91
CA SER A 201 12.72 6.93 -27.58
C SER A 201 12.44 7.04 -26.08
N GLY A 202 13.43 6.73 -25.24
CA GLY A 202 13.36 6.94 -23.80
C GLY A 202 13.11 8.40 -23.43
N GLN A 203 13.82 9.36 -24.05
CA GLN A 203 13.64 10.79 -23.77
C GLN A 203 12.33 11.34 -24.35
N ASP A 204 11.91 10.89 -25.54
CA ASP A 204 10.61 11.25 -26.12
C ASP A 204 9.46 10.77 -25.23
N ALA A 205 9.50 9.51 -24.77
CA ALA A 205 8.51 8.95 -23.86
C ALA A 205 8.43 9.77 -22.58
N LYS A 206 9.56 10.10 -21.96
CA LYS A 206 9.60 10.97 -20.76
C LYS A 206 8.90 12.30 -21.00
N ARG A 207 9.27 13.01 -22.08
CA ARG A 207 8.66 14.30 -22.45
C ARG A 207 7.15 14.16 -22.62
N ARG A 208 6.70 13.15 -23.37
CA ARG A 208 5.27 12.90 -23.61
C ARG A 208 4.51 12.56 -22.33
N ILE A 209 5.08 11.76 -21.43
CA ILE A 209 4.45 11.44 -20.14
C ILE A 209 4.25 12.71 -19.32
N LEU A 210 5.31 13.50 -19.12
CA LEU A 210 5.23 14.75 -18.35
C LEU A 210 4.25 15.74 -18.98
N GLU A 211 4.23 15.84 -20.31
CA GLU A 211 3.29 16.72 -21.00
C GLU A 211 1.83 16.27 -20.86
N ARG A 212 1.58 14.96 -20.90
CA ARG A 212 0.24 14.43 -20.66
C ARG A 212 -0.21 14.66 -19.23
N ILE A 213 0.68 14.59 -18.24
CA ILE A 213 0.37 14.97 -16.86
C ILE A 213 -0.08 16.44 -16.81
N ARG A 214 0.61 17.35 -17.49
CA ARG A 214 0.23 18.78 -17.51
C ARG A 214 -1.13 19.06 -18.15
N THR A 215 -1.54 18.26 -19.14
CA THR A 215 -2.62 18.62 -20.08
C THR A 215 -3.87 17.74 -20.05
N LEU A 216 -3.82 16.57 -19.42
CA LEU A 216 -4.96 15.65 -19.38
C LEU A 216 -6.10 16.20 -18.53
N ARG A 217 -7.33 16.33 -19.03
CA ARG A 217 -8.41 16.94 -18.24
C ARG A 217 -8.72 16.13 -16.96
N PRO A 218 -8.94 16.79 -15.80
CA PRO A 218 -9.43 16.12 -14.60
C PRO A 218 -10.87 15.56 -14.79
N PRO A 219 -11.29 14.55 -13.99
CA PRO A 219 -10.44 13.77 -13.09
C PRO A 219 -9.53 12.82 -13.88
N ALA A 220 -8.23 12.77 -13.55
CA ALA A 220 -7.27 11.91 -14.21
C ALA A 220 -6.68 10.84 -13.28
N THR A 221 -6.29 9.70 -13.86
CA THR A 221 -5.50 8.67 -13.19
C THR A 221 -4.22 8.43 -13.95
N PHE A 222 -3.09 8.59 -13.27
CA PHE A 222 -1.75 8.38 -13.78
C PHE A 222 -1.21 7.08 -13.21
N VAL A 223 -0.99 6.09 -14.05
CA VAL A 223 -0.42 4.80 -13.65
C VAL A 223 1.01 4.74 -14.17
N PHE A 224 1.94 4.37 -13.32
CA PHE A 224 3.29 4.01 -13.72
C PHE A 224 3.60 2.59 -13.27
N ASP A 225 4.06 1.74 -14.19
CA ASP A 225 4.46 0.36 -13.92
C ASP A 225 5.91 0.14 -14.37
N GLY A 226 6.81 -0.17 -13.45
CA GLY A 226 8.24 -0.19 -13.76
C GLY A 226 9.17 -0.30 -12.56
N HIS A 227 10.46 -0.11 -12.81
CA HIS A 227 11.42 0.06 -11.73
C HIS A 227 11.25 1.43 -11.07
N GLY A 228 11.53 1.48 -9.78
CA GLY A 228 11.44 2.69 -8.97
C GLY A 228 12.56 2.74 -7.95
N SER A 229 12.99 3.95 -7.64
CA SER A 229 13.85 4.28 -6.52
C SER A 229 13.17 5.33 -5.66
N PRO A 230 13.72 5.65 -4.47
CA PRO A 230 13.24 6.77 -3.67
C PRO A 230 13.18 8.12 -4.40
N LYS A 231 13.85 8.29 -5.55
CA LYS A 231 14.01 9.58 -6.24
C LYS A 231 13.59 9.60 -7.70
N ALA A 232 13.28 8.43 -8.30
CA ALA A 232 13.01 8.34 -9.73
C ALA A 232 12.14 7.13 -10.11
N LEU A 233 11.38 7.31 -11.19
CA LEU A 233 10.64 6.28 -11.91
C LEU A 233 11.37 6.01 -13.24
N TYR A 234 11.79 4.77 -13.49
CA TYR A 234 12.67 4.50 -14.63
C TYR A 234 11.91 4.00 -15.87
N LEU A 235 12.27 4.51 -17.04
CA LEU A 235 11.64 4.15 -18.31
C LEU A 235 12.48 3.15 -19.13
N SER A 236 13.75 2.95 -18.78
CA SER A 236 14.75 2.30 -19.64
C SER A 236 15.63 1.25 -18.94
N ASP A 237 16.29 1.62 -17.84
CA ASP A 237 17.05 0.75 -16.93
C ASP A 237 16.71 1.08 -15.46
N GLY A 238 17.63 0.97 -14.49
CA GLY A 238 17.34 1.31 -13.09
C GLY A 238 16.94 0.14 -12.20
N GLU A 239 17.35 -1.07 -12.57
CA GLU A 239 17.21 -2.26 -11.72
C GLU A 239 17.95 -2.08 -10.37
N PRO A 240 17.36 -2.51 -9.24
CA PRO A 240 18.06 -2.55 -7.96
C PRO A 240 19.28 -3.49 -8.00
N GLN A 241 20.36 -3.07 -7.34
CA GLN A 241 21.58 -3.86 -7.07
C GLN A 241 22.00 -3.69 -5.61
N ASP A 242 22.89 -4.57 -5.11
CA ASP A 242 23.36 -4.57 -3.71
C ASP A 242 23.84 -3.21 -3.18
N LYS A 243 24.28 -2.30 -4.06
CA LYS A 243 24.79 -0.96 -3.72
C LYS A 243 24.01 0.19 -4.35
N GLY A 244 22.73 0.00 -4.71
CA GLY A 244 21.87 1.06 -5.22
C GLY A 244 21.11 0.65 -6.47
N PHE A 245 21.11 1.51 -7.49
CA PHE A 245 20.38 1.28 -8.74
C PHE A 245 21.36 1.34 -9.91
N HIS A 246 21.23 0.42 -10.85
CA HIS A 246 22.07 0.40 -12.04
C HIS A 246 21.56 1.42 -13.06
N GLU A 247 22.22 2.57 -13.12
CA GLU A 247 21.97 3.62 -14.11
C GLU A 247 23.10 3.67 -15.15
N LYS A 248 22.73 3.67 -16.43
CA LYS A 248 23.65 3.96 -17.53
C LYS A 248 23.77 5.48 -17.72
N LYS A 249 24.77 5.89 -18.50
CA LYS A 249 25.01 7.32 -18.83
C LYS A 249 23.76 8.04 -19.37
N HIS A 250 22.88 7.32 -20.08
CA HIS A 250 21.70 7.87 -20.75
C HIS A 250 20.37 7.32 -20.19
N THR A 251 20.36 6.88 -18.92
CA THR A 251 19.14 6.43 -18.25
C THR A 251 18.00 7.44 -18.43
N SER A 252 16.92 7.00 -19.08
CA SER A 252 15.66 7.72 -19.09
C SER A 252 14.87 7.37 -17.83
N LYS A 253 14.62 8.39 -17.01
CA LYS A 253 13.86 8.33 -15.76
C LYS A 253 13.12 9.64 -15.53
N ILE A 254 12.00 9.57 -14.83
CA ILE A 254 11.25 10.72 -14.32
C ILE A 254 11.64 10.89 -12.85
N THR A 255 12.30 12.01 -12.54
CA THR A 255 12.67 12.35 -11.16
C THR A 255 11.47 12.90 -10.38
N VAL A 256 11.60 12.92 -9.05
CA VAL A 256 10.64 13.58 -8.16
C VAL A 256 10.37 15.04 -8.57
N ALA A 257 11.44 15.80 -8.86
CA ALA A 257 11.33 17.20 -9.26
C ALA A 257 10.60 17.37 -10.59
N GLU A 258 10.95 16.60 -11.63
CA GLU A 258 10.26 16.67 -12.92
C GLU A 258 8.76 16.32 -12.81
N LEU A 259 8.42 15.36 -11.96
CA LEU A 259 7.02 15.01 -11.71
C LEU A 259 6.30 16.11 -10.94
N ALA A 260 6.92 16.67 -9.89
CA ALA A 260 6.38 17.78 -9.12
C ALA A 260 6.12 18.99 -10.03
N ASP A 261 7.10 19.39 -10.84
CA ASP A 261 6.95 20.48 -11.81
C ASP A 261 5.77 20.25 -12.77
N ALA A 262 5.58 19.02 -13.25
CA ALA A 262 4.45 18.70 -14.11
C ALA A 262 3.10 18.81 -13.38
N PHE A 263 3.02 18.46 -12.10
CA PHE A 263 1.81 18.61 -11.29
C PHE A 263 1.54 20.05 -10.87
N VAL A 264 2.58 20.84 -10.61
CA VAL A 264 2.45 22.30 -10.36
C VAL A 264 1.87 22.99 -11.58
N GLU A 265 2.42 22.72 -12.77
CA GLU A 265 1.86 23.26 -14.03
C GLU A 265 0.44 22.74 -14.30
N ARG A 266 0.17 21.49 -13.96
CA ARG A 266 -1.17 20.91 -14.06
C ARG A 266 -2.19 21.66 -13.18
N ALA A 267 -1.82 22.01 -11.94
CA ALA A 267 -2.69 22.77 -11.05
C ALA A 267 -3.04 24.15 -11.64
N LYS A 268 -2.06 24.82 -12.25
CA LYS A 268 -2.27 26.10 -12.97
C LYS A 268 -3.21 25.94 -14.17
N ASN A 269 -3.14 24.81 -14.87
CA ASN A 269 -4.00 24.53 -16.03
C ASN A 269 -5.43 24.14 -15.64
N PHE A 270 -5.66 23.67 -14.41
CA PHE A 270 -6.95 23.11 -13.99
C PHE A 270 -7.32 23.48 -12.54
N HIS A 271 -7.89 24.67 -12.34
CA HIS A 271 -8.34 25.16 -11.03
C HIS A 271 -9.35 24.25 -10.30
N THR A 272 -10.07 23.36 -11.01
CA THR A 272 -10.98 22.39 -10.38
C THR A 272 -10.27 21.44 -9.42
N LEU A 273 -8.94 21.28 -9.55
CA LEU A 273 -8.13 20.44 -8.67
C LEU A 273 -7.97 21.03 -7.25
N GLU A 274 -8.21 22.33 -7.09
CA GLU A 274 -8.18 23.03 -5.80
C GLU A 274 -9.44 22.76 -4.95
N THR A 275 -10.49 22.15 -5.53
CA THR A 275 -11.73 21.85 -4.80
C THR A 275 -11.59 20.70 -3.81
N ASP A 276 -12.43 20.66 -2.77
CA ASP A 276 -12.49 19.56 -1.80
C ASP A 276 -13.25 18.31 -2.30
N ASP A 277 -13.75 18.32 -3.53
CA ASP A 277 -14.45 17.18 -4.11
C ASP A 277 -13.47 16.07 -4.48
N VAL A 278 -13.45 15.03 -3.65
CA VAL A 278 -12.61 13.83 -3.79
C VAL A 278 -12.80 13.12 -5.13
N LYS A 279 -13.96 13.27 -5.79
CA LYS A 279 -14.21 12.65 -7.10
C LYS A 279 -13.45 13.34 -8.23
N THR A 280 -13.11 14.61 -8.05
CA THR A 280 -12.38 15.41 -9.06
C THR A 280 -10.86 15.32 -8.92
N LYS A 281 -10.36 14.87 -7.76
CA LYS A 281 -8.93 14.75 -7.47
C LYS A 281 -8.25 13.80 -8.45
N ASP A 282 -7.03 14.11 -8.84
CA ASP A 282 -6.23 13.15 -9.62
C ASP A 282 -5.77 11.99 -8.75
N ILE A 283 -5.49 10.87 -9.39
CA ILE A 283 -4.95 9.66 -8.76
C ILE A 283 -3.60 9.34 -9.40
N LEU A 284 -2.59 9.07 -8.59
CA LEU A 284 -1.27 8.55 -8.99
C LEU A 284 -1.14 7.11 -8.49
N ILE A 285 -0.90 6.14 -9.37
CA ILE A 285 -0.72 4.73 -9.03
C ILE A 285 0.69 4.30 -9.44
N LEU A 286 1.49 3.85 -8.48
CA LEU A 286 2.89 3.47 -8.69
C LEU A 286 3.08 1.97 -8.44
N GLY A 287 3.18 1.22 -9.53
CA GLY A 287 3.59 -0.17 -9.54
C GLY A 287 5.12 -0.31 -9.57
N THR A 288 5.81 0.21 -8.55
CA THR A 288 7.29 0.23 -8.50
C THR A 288 7.85 -0.09 -7.11
N CYS A 289 9.14 -0.42 -7.02
CA CYS A 289 9.87 -0.45 -5.76
C CYS A 289 9.98 0.96 -5.13
N TYR A 290 10.05 1.04 -3.80
CA TYR A 290 10.26 2.28 -3.03
C TYR A 290 9.26 3.40 -3.32
N ASN A 291 8.06 3.08 -3.81
CA ASN A 291 7.09 4.11 -4.20
C ASN A 291 6.66 4.98 -3.01
N SER A 292 6.57 4.45 -1.78
CA SER A 292 6.28 5.25 -0.59
C SER A 292 7.34 6.33 -0.34
N ASN A 293 8.63 6.03 -0.53
CA ASN A 293 9.69 7.03 -0.43
C ASN A 293 9.54 8.10 -1.53
N PHE A 294 9.26 7.66 -2.75
CA PHE A 294 9.04 8.54 -3.90
C PHE A 294 7.84 9.47 -3.68
N ILE A 295 6.69 8.93 -3.24
CA ILE A 295 5.45 9.68 -2.98
C ILE A 295 5.66 10.73 -1.91
N ARG A 296 6.33 10.39 -0.79
CA ARG A 296 6.60 11.36 0.27
C ARG A 296 7.50 12.50 -0.23
N SER A 297 8.56 12.17 -0.97
CA SER A 297 9.46 13.19 -1.56
C SER A 297 8.74 14.05 -2.60
N PHE A 298 7.82 13.45 -3.38
CA PHE A 298 6.96 14.14 -4.34
C PHE A 298 5.99 15.08 -3.65
N TYR A 299 5.31 14.66 -2.58
CA TYR A 299 4.41 15.51 -1.82
C TYR A 299 5.13 16.67 -1.13
N GLU A 300 6.34 16.44 -0.63
CA GLU A 300 7.21 17.49 -0.10
C GLU A 300 7.59 18.50 -1.20
N SER A 301 7.94 18.01 -2.39
CA SER A 301 8.30 18.86 -3.55
C SER A 301 7.12 19.67 -4.09
N LEU A 302 5.88 19.18 -3.94
CA LEU A 302 4.67 19.93 -4.28
C LEU A 302 4.37 21.08 -3.31
N GLY A 303 4.90 21.06 -2.08
CA GLY A 303 4.61 22.09 -1.09
C GLY A 303 3.11 22.27 -0.84
N ASN A 304 2.56 23.43 -1.19
CA ASN A 304 1.14 23.75 -1.02
C ASN A 304 0.28 23.47 -2.27
N ASP A 305 0.87 23.11 -3.40
CA ASP A 305 0.12 22.79 -4.62
C ASP A 305 -0.78 21.55 -4.43
N PRO A 306 -1.91 21.45 -5.16
CA PRO A 306 -2.85 20.33 -5.04
C PRO A 306 -2.17 18.97 -5.19
N LYS A 307 -2.23 18.16 -4.13
CA LYS A 307 -1.67 16.79 -4.17
C LYS A 307 -2.70 15.82 -4.76
N PRO A 308 -2.29 14.88 -5.62
CA PRO A 308 -3.19 13.79 -6.03
C PRO A 308 -3.45 12.85 -4.84
N VAL A 309 -4.40 11.93 -4.98
CA VAL A 309 -4.41 10.70 -4.19
C VAL A 309 -3.32 9.78 -4.76
N ALA A 310 -2.38 9.33 -3.94
CA ALA A 310 -1.28 8.48 -4.41
C ALA A 310 -1.36 7.09 -3.79
N LEU A 311 -1.32 6.08 -4.64
CA LEU A 311 -1.30 4.68 -4.29
C LEU A 311 0.00 4.06 -4.78
N GLY A 312 0.62 3.26 -3.93
CA GLY A 312 1.83 2.53 -4.26
C GLY A 312 1.73 1.06 -3.88
N MET A 313 2.52 0.22 -4.56
CA MET A 313 2.60 -1.22 -4.27
C MET A 313 3.49 -1.59 -3.08
N SER A 314 4.25 -0.67 -2.50
CA SER A 314 5.27 -0.98 -1.49
C SER A 314 5.41 0.13 -0.45
N GLU A 315 5.72 -0.27 0.78
CA GLU A 315 5.83 0.65 1.90
C GLU A 315 7.24 1.29 1.97
N TYR A 316 7.39 2.33 2.80
CA TYR A 316 8.63 3.07 2.97
C TYR A 316 9.82 2.14 3.24
N GLY A 317 10.87 2.27 2.44
CA GLY A 317 12.09 1.48 2.52
C GLY A 317 11.96 0.06 1.93
N GLN A 318 10.85 -0.26 1.28
CA GLN A 318 10.59 -1.62 0.80
C GLN A 318 10.53 -1.71 -0.73
N GLU A 319 10.84 -2.90 -1.22
CA GLU A 319 10.71 -3.27 -2.63
C GLU A 319 9.28 -3.74 -2.93
N GLY A 320 8.87 -3.55 -4.19
CA GLY A 320 7.67 -4.16 -4.75
C GLY A 320 8.04 -5.44 -5.50
N TYR A 321 7.13 -6.42 -5.50
CA TYR A 321 7.39 -7.72 -6.13
C TYR A 321 6.64 -7.87 -7.45
N SER A 322 7.32 -8.44 -8.44
CA SER A 322 6.74 -8.84 -9.72
C SER A 322 6.57 -10.35 -9.78
N GLU A 323 5.46 -10.81 -10.32
CA GLU A 323 5.23 -12.20 -10.72
C GLU A 323 5.39 -12.31 -12.24
N LEU A 324 6.60 -12.62 -12.72
CA LEU A 324 6.93 -12.55 -14.14
C LEU A 324 6.06 -13.45 -15.03
N SER A 325 5.53 -14.54 -14.49
CA SER A 325 4.60 -15.46 -15.17
C SER A 325 3.12 -15.06 -15.05
N SER A 326 2.79 -14.05 -14.25
CA SER A 326 1.42 -13.58 -14.08
C SER A 326 0.99 -12.69 -15.26
N PRO A 327 -0.24 -12.81 -15.77
CA PRO A 327 -0.75 -11.93 -16.82
C PRO A 327 -0.85 -10.46 -16.36
N PHE A 328 -0.95 -10.23 -15.05
CA PHE A 328 -0.99 -8.89 -14.45
C PHE A 328 0.36 -8.37 -13.97
N GLY A 329 1.40 -9.21 -13.98
CA GLY A 329 2.78 -8.84 -13.64
C GLY A 329 3.06 -8.68 -12.14
N SER A 330 2.05 -8.45 -11.29
CA SER A 330 2.17 -8.44 -9.83
C SER A 330 0.84 -8.75 -9.12
N GLN A 331 0.90 -9.16 -7.86
CA GLN A 331 -0.30 -9.29 -7.03
C GLN A 331 -0.91 -7.94 -6.65
N PHE A 332 -0.14 -6.86 -6.73
CA PHE A 332 -0.66 -5.51 -6.57
C PHE A 332 -1.76 -5.23 -7.60
N TYR A 333 -1.53 -5.49 -8.89
CA TYR A 333 -2.56 -5.31 -9.90
C TYR A 333 -3.69 -6.33 -9.82
N SER A 334 -3.38 -7.61 -9.62
CA SER A 334 -4.41 -8.66 -9.68
C SER A 334 -5.24 -8.80 -8.41
N LYS A 335 -4.66 -8.58 -7.22
CA LYS A 335 -5.33 -8.81 -5.93
C LYS A 335 -5.64 -7.53 -5.18
N VAL A 336 -4.70 -6.58 -5.09
CA VAL A 336 -4.92 -5.33 -4.34
C VAL A 336 -5.86 -4.41 -5.13
N LEU A 337 -5.55 -4.15 -6.39
CA LEU A 337 -6.42 -3.40 -7.29
C LEU A 337 -7.59 -4.22 -7.85
N ASP A 338 -7.57 -5.53 -7.65
CA ASP A 338 -8.61 -6.47 -8.11
C ASP A 338 -8.92 -6.34 -9.61
N LEU A 339 -7.91 -6.06 -10.45
CA LEU A 339 -8.13 -5.89 -11.89
C LEU A 339 -8.56 -7.19 -12.59
N GLY A 340 -8.41 -8.34 -11.93
CA GLY A 340 -8.80 -9.64 -12.44
C GLY A 340 -10.30 -9.94 -12.33
N SER A 341 -11.02 -9.31 -11.40
CA SER A 341 -12.45 -9.60 -11.18
C SER A 341 -13.36 -8.99 -12.24
N GLY A 342 -12.86 -8.00 -12.99
CA GLY A 342 -13.66 -7.21 -13.94
C GLY A 342 -14.65 -6.26 -13.26
N THR A 343 -14.64 -6.18 -11.92
CA THR A 343 -15.47 -5.23 -11.18
C THR A 343 -14.84 -3.84 -11.15
N LYS A 344 -15.64 -2.85 -10.76
CA LYS A 344 -15.20 -1.46 -10.61
C LYS A 344 -14.26 -1.35 -9.41
N THR A 345 -12.98 -1.05 -9.65
CA THR A 345 -12.03 -0.79 -8.56
C THR A 345 -12.22 0.61 -7.99
N THR A 346 -12.35 0.71 -6.68
CA THR A 346 -12.39 1.97 -5.93
C THR A 346 -11.24 2.05 -4.93
N ILE A 347 -11.05 3.22 -4.32
CA ILE A 347 -10.18 3.36 -3.14
C ILE A 347 -10.60 2.40 -2.02
N GLY A 348 -11.91 2.16 -1.87
CA GLY A 348 -12.49 1.12 -1.01
C GLY A 348 -11.89 -0.26 -1.23
N THR A 349 -11.86 -0.70 -2.48
CA THR A 349 -11.27 -1.97 -2.89
C THR A 349 -9.82 -2.11 -2.42
N VAL A 350 -9.04 -1.02 -2.47
CA VAL A 350 -7.61 -1.05 -2.12
C VAL A 350 -7.39 -1.39 -0.66
N TYR A 351 -8.06 -0.71 0.28
CA TYR A 351 -7.86 -1.01 1.70
C TYR A 351 -8.59 -2.30 2.14
N GLU A 352 -9.63 -2.75 1.44
CA GLU A 352 -10.23 -4.06 1.68
C GLU A 352 -9.33 -5.21 1.23
N ASN A 353 -8.46 -4.94 0.24
CA ASN A 353 -7.54 -5.90 -0.34
C ASN A 353 -6.06 -5.62 0.03
N GLU A 354 -5.79 -4.67 0.95
CA GLU A 354 -4.42 -4.28 1.31
C GLU A 354 -3.62 -5.46 1.86
N LEU A 355 -4.32 -6.46 2.41
CA LEU A 355 -3.79 -7.73 2.93
C LEU A 355 -3.84 -8.90 1.92
N LYS A 356 -4.14 -8.70 0.64
CA LYS A 356 -4.23 -9.81 -0.33
C LYS A 356 -2.98 -9.98 -1.19
N GLY A 357 -2.14 -8.95 -1.26
CA GLY A 357 -0.94 -8.92 -2.08
C GLY A 357 0.25 -9.69 -1.51
N ASP A 358 1.34 -9.67 -2.27
CA ASP A 358 2.67 -10.16 -1.88
C ASP A 358 3.63 -9.03 -1.49
N SER A 359 3.13 -7.80 -1.54
CA SER A 359 3.82 -6.55 -1.28
C SER A 359 2.92 -5.71 -0.38
N ASN A 360 3.48 -4.64 0.20
CA ASN A 360 2.84 -3.85 1.22
C ASN A 360 2.29 -2.54 0.63
N PRO A 361 1.05 -2.51 0.10
CA PRO A 361 0.53 -1.31 -0.54
C PRO A 361 0.38 -0.16 0.45
N SER A 362 0.52 1.06 -0.06
CA SER A 362 0.41 2.29 0.71
C SER A 362 -0.48 3.29 -0.02
N LEU A 363 -1.46 3.86 0.68
CA LEU A 363 -2.36 4.86 0.12
C LEU A 363 -2.24 6.18 0.89
N TYR A 364 -1.87 7.23 0.15
CA TYR A 364 -1.73 8.60 0.62
C TYR A 364 -2.81 9.48 0.00
N ILE A 365 -3.43 10.31 0.83
CA ILE A 365 -4.40 11.32 0.42
C ILE A 365 -3.96 12.70 0.95
N PRO A 366 -4.33 13.80 0.28
CA PRO A 366 -4.35 15.11 0.92
C PRO A 366 -5.51 15.17 1.93
N ASP A 367 -5.24 15.70 3.11
CA ASP A 367 -6.30 16.13 4.02
C ASP A 367 -6.94 17.46 3.57
N GLU A 368 -7.88 17.98 4.35
CA GLU A 368 -8.60 19.24 4.06
C GLU A 368 -7.69 20.48 4.06
N LEU A 369 -6.48 20.36 4.60
CA LEU A 369 -5.45 21.40 4.57
C LEU A 369 -4.36 21.08 3.55
N ASN A 370 -4.61 20.14 2.64
CA ASN A 370 -3.67 19.62 1.65
C ASN A 370 -2.38 19.04 2.28
N ARG A 371 -2.43 18.56 3.53
CA ARG A 371 -1.31 17.87 4.19
C ARG A 371 -1.34 16.39 3.87
N THR A 372 -0.17 15.76 3.91
CA THR A 372 -0.01 14.32 3.68
C THR A 372 -0.72 13.52 4.76
N MET A 373 -1.56 12.57 4.36
CA MET A 373 -2.19 11.61 5.26
C MET A 373 -2.13 10.22 4.62
N GLN A 374 -1.69 9.22 5.39
CA GLN A 374 -1.75 7.83 4.98
C GLN A 374 -3.00 7.17 5.58
N ILE A 375 -3.79 6.50 4.73
CA ILE A 375 -5.06 5.85 5.13
C ILE A 375 -5.11 4.36 4.77
N SER A 376 -4.06 3.81 4.20
CA SER A 376 -3.88 2.36 4.07
C SER A 376 -2.41 2.01 4.18
N LYS A 377 -2.17 0.83 4.75
CA LYS A 377 -0.85 0.30 5.02
C LYS A 377 -0.95 -1.20 5.19
N GLU A 378 0.03 -1.91 4.66
CA GLU A 378 0.39 -3.24 5.16
C GLU A 378 1.80 -3.25 5.77
N ASP A 379 1.93 -3.67 7.04
CA ASP A 379 3.23 -4.04 7.63
C ASP A 379 3.25 -5.56 7.79
N ARG A 380 3.64 -6.28 6.75
CA ARG A 380 3.95 -7.71 6.92
C ARG A 380 5.33 -7.92 7.49
N LEU A 381 5.37 -8.57 8.65
CA LEU A 381 6.50 -9.39 9.09
C LEU A 381 6.59 -10.63 8.20
N ARG A 382 7.03 -10.50 6.95
CA ARG A 382 7.29 -11.72 6.18
C ARG A 382 8.45 -12.46 6.83
N LYS A 383 8.17 -13.69 7.31
CA LYS A 383 9.15 -14.78 7.33
C LYS A 383 9.82 -14.74 5.96
N THR A 384 11.14 -14.59 5.95
CA THR A 384 11.99 -14.77 4.77
C THR A 384 11.74 -16.16 4.19
N TYR A 385 10.71 -16.30 3.36
CA TYR A 385 10.70 -17.32 2.33
C TYR A 385 11.62 -16.80 1.24
N HIS A 386 12.91 -17.03 1.45
CA HIS A 386 13.80 -17.23 0.34
C HIS A 386 13.23 -18.39 -0.47
N ASN A 387 12.57 -18.08 -1.59
CA ASN A 387 12.80 -18.88 -2.78
C ASN A 387 14.21 -18.52 -3.25
N ALA A 388 15.19 -19.09 -2.57
CA ALA A 388 16.47 -19.36 -3.18
C ALA A 388 16.21 -20.44 -4.24
N ALA A 389 16.49 -20.09 -5.49
CA ALA A 389 16.84 -20.98 -6.61
C ALA A 389 15.81 -22.04 -7.04
N ALA A 390 15.15 -21.78 -8.18
CA ALA A 390 15.52 -22.39 -9.49
C ALA A 390 14.73 -21.73 -10.63
#